data_AF-A0A926WEC3-F1
#
_entry.id   AF-A0A926WEC3-F1
#
_cell.length_a   1.000
_cell.length_b   1.000
_cell.length_c   1.000
_cell.angle_alpha   90.00
_cell.angle_beta   90.00
_cell.angle_gamma   90.00
#
_symmetry.space_group_name_H-M   'P 1'
#
loop_
_entity.id
_entity.type
_entity.pdbx_description
1 polymer ?
#
loop_
_entity_poly.entity_id
_entity_poly.type
_entity_poly.pdbx_seq_one_letter_code
_entity_poly.pdbx_strand_id
1 'polypeptide(L)' 'MGEMYEYFQDFPEEDPANYVGDRFNPEGAKRLRAEKAKLEQEQAALDAEIRSIIEKARQSAKQNKREG' A
#
# COMPACT_ATOMS: atom_id res chain seq x y z
N MET A 1 -5.38 -3.34 21.53
CA MET A 1 -5.99 -4.05 20.38
C MET A 1 -6.00 -5.55 20.68
N GLY A 2 -6.65 -6.00 21.77
CA GLY A 2 -6.61 -7.40 22.21
C GLY A 2 -8.00 -8.03 22.17
N GLU A 3 -8.92 -7.43 22.92
CA GLU A 3 -10.31 -7.91 23.10
C GLU A 3 -11.09 -8.09 21.78
N MET A 4 -10.94 -7.17 20.81
CA MET A 4 -11.62 -7.26 19.51
C MET A 4 -11.00 -8.33 18.59
N TYR A 5 -9.69 -8.53 18.68
CA TYR A 5 -8.98 -9.53 17.87
C TYR A 5 -9.27 -10.95 18.38
N GLU A 6 -9.46 -11.10 19.69
CA GLU A 6 -9.90 -12.34 20.33
C GLU A 6 -11.36 -12.64 20.02
N TYR A 7 -12.26 -11.64 20.02
CA TYR A 7 -13.66 -11.83 19.61
C TYR A 7 -13.81 -12.37 18.17
N PHE A 8 -13.08 -11.80 17.20
CA PHE A 8 -13.13 -12.26 15.81
C PHE A 8 -12.35 -13.57 15.57
N GLN A 9 -11.55 -14.01 16.54
CA GLN A 9 -10.91 -15.33 16.46
C GLN A 9 -11.94 -16.44 16.69
N ASP A 10 -12.89 -16.21 17.61
CA ASP A 10 -13.98 -17.14 17.90
C ASP A 10 -15.20 -16.97 16.97
N PHE A 11 -15.44 -15.75 16.47
CA PHE A 11 -16.53 -15.42 15.54
C PHE A 11 -16.00 -14.75 14.27
N PRO A 12 -15.32 -15.50 13.39
CA PRO A 12 -14.69 -14.91 12.23
C PRO A 12 -15.72 -14.38 11.22
N GLU A 13 -16.96 -14.87 11.20
CA GLU A 13 -18.08 -14.35 10.37
C GLU A 13 -18.53 -12.94 10.77
N GLU A 14 -18.24 -12.48 11.98
CA GLU A 14 -18.60 -11.13 12.41
C GLU A 14 -17.59 -10.08 11.92
N ASP A 15 -16.40 -10.50 11.48
CA ASP A 15 -15.37 -9.60 10.95
C ASP A 15 -15.66 -9.28 9.48
N PRO A 16 -16.06 -8.02 9.15
CA PRO A 16 -16.29 -7.62 7.78
C PRO A 16 -15.03 -7.75 6.91
N ALA A 17 -13.83 -7.71 7.52
CA ALA A 17 -12.56 -7.88 6.80
C ALA A 17 -12.34 -9.30 6.29
N ASN A 18 -13.14 -10.27 6.70
CA ASN A 18 -13.12 -11.65 6.19
C ASN A 18 -14.05 -11.87 5.00
N TYR A 19 -14.77 -10.85 4.54
CA TYR A 19 -15.65 -10.94 3.39
C TYR A 19 -14.96 -10.50 2.09
N VAL A 20 -15.34 -11.13 1.00
CA VAL A 20 -15.00 -10.71 -0.37
C VAL A 20 -16.31 -10.44 -1.11
N GLY A 21 -16.64 -9.15 -1.27
CA GLY A 21 -18.00 -8.75 -1.61
C GLY A 21 -18.97 -9.14 -0.49
N ASP A 22 -20.07 -9.80 -0.82
CA ASP A 22 -21.06 -10.26 0.16
C ASP A 22 -20.81 -11.69 0.67
N ARG A 23 -19.66 -12.31 0.31
CA ARG A 23 -19.35 -13.70 0.65
C ARG A 23 -18.28 -13.78 1.73
N PHE A 24 -18.57 -14.50 2.81
CA PHE A 24 -17.59 -14.84 3.83
C PHE A 24 -16.49 -15.73 3.23
N ASN A 25 -15.28 -15.19 3.13
CA ASN A 25 -14.10 -15.86 2.58
C ASN A 25 -12.82 -15.27 3.21
N PRO A 26 -12.49 -15.65 4.46
CA PRO A 26 -11.39 -15.05 5.22
C PRO A 26 -10.04 -15.22 4.51
N GLU A 27 -9.80 -16.38 3.89
CA GLU A 27 -8.56 -16.64 3.15
C GLU A 27 -8.46 -15.81 1.86
N GLY A 28 -9.57 -15.66 1.13
CA GLY A 28 -9.64 -14.77 -0.02
C GLY A 28 -9.40 -13.31 0.36
N ALA A 29 -10.01 -12.85 1.45
CA ALA A 29 -9.86 -11.48 1.92
C ALA A 29 -8.43 -11.20 2.44
N LYS A 30 -7.79 -12.16 3.12
CA LYS A 30 -6.37 -12.08 3.50
C LYS A 30 -5.47 -11.95 2.27
N ARG A 31 -5.69 -12.78 1.23
CA ARG A 31 -4.92 -12.69 -0.02
C ARG A 31 -5.09 -11.35 -0.71
N LEU A 32 -6.33 -10.84 -0.81
CA LEU A 32 -6.59 -9.52 -1.38
C LEU A 32 -5.89 -8.40 -0.61
N ARG A 33 -5.90 -8.47 0.73
CA ARG A 33 -5.15 -7.52 1.58
C ARG A 33 -3.64 -7.61 1.34
N ALA A 34 -3.09 -8.81 1.24
CA ALA A 34 -1.68 -9.01 0.97
C ALA A 34 -1.27 -8.48 -0.41
N GLU A 35 -2.04 -8.78 -1.46
CA GLU A 35 -1.80 -8.26 -2.81
C GLU A 35 -1.90 -6.73 -2.86
N LYS A 36 -2.92 -6.14 -2.20
CA LYS A 36 -3.06 -4.68 -2.11
C LYS A 36 -1.88 -4.03 -1.39
N ALA A 37 -1.44 -4.60 -0.27
CA ALA A 37 -0.28 -4.11 0.46
C ALA A 37 1.00 -4.17 -0.38
N LYS A 38 1.17 -5.24 -1.15
CA LYS A 38 2.29 -5.38 -2.09
C LYS A 38 2.24 -4.30 -3.18
N LEU A 39 1.08 -4.09 -3.79
CA LEU A 39 0.89 -3.05 -4.80
C LEU A 39 1.18 -1.65 -4.24
N GLU A 40 0.71 -1.35 -3.03
CA GLU A 40 0.98 -0.07 -2.36
C GLU A 40 2.47 0.14 -2.08
N GLN A 41 3.19 -0.91 -1.68
CA GLN A 41 4.65 -0.85 -1.50
C GLN A 41 5.39 -0.61 -2.82
N GLU A 42 5.01 -1.30 -3.88
CA GLU A 42 5.59 -1.12 -5.21
C GLU A 42 5.32 0.30 -5.74
N GLN A 43 4.10 0.80 -5.59
CA GLN A 43 3.74 2.17 -5.98
C GLN A 43 4.54 3.21 -5.19
N ALA A 44 4.71 3.02 -3.88
CA ALA A 44 5.51 3.93 -3.05
C ALA A 44 6.98 3.97 -3.48
N ALA A 45 7.55 2.83 -3.88
CA ALA A 45 8.91 2.75 -4.40
C ALA A 45 9.05 3.51 -5.73
N LEU A 46 8.10 3.30 -6.66
CA LEU A 46 8.07 4.01 -7.94
C LEU A 46 7.91 5.52 -7.77
N ASP A 47 7.02 5.96 -6.88
CA ASP A 47 6.82 7.38 -6.58
C ASP A 47 8.10 8.02 -6.03
N ALA A 48 8.86 7.31 -5.20
CA ALA A 48 10.14 7.78 -4.68
C ALA A 48 11.19 7.92 -5.80
N GLU A 49 11.23 6.98 -6.74
CA GLU A 49 12.11 7.03 -7.89
C GLU A 49 11.77 8.21 -8.81
N ILE A 50 10.49 8.42 -9.13
CA ILE A 50 10.02 9.55 -9.93
C ILE A 50 10.43 10.88 -9.28
N ARG A 51 10.25 11.02 -7.96
CA ARG A 51 10.66 12.22 -7.23
C ARG A 51 12.17 12.47 -7.37
N SER A 52 13.00 11.43 -7.21
CA SER A 52 14.45 11.51 -7.40
C SER A 52 14.84 11.96 -8.81
N ILE A 53 14.17 11.44 -9.85
CA ILE A 53 14.41 11.86 -11.24
C ILE A 53 14.04 13.34 -11.44
N ILE A 54 12.89 13.78 -10.93
CA ILE A 54 12.45 15.17 -11.03
C ILE A 54 13.45 16.10 -10.32
N GLU A 55 13.93 15.72 -9.14
CA GLU A 55 14.92 16.51 -8.40
C GLU A 55 16.24 16.63 -9.14
N LYS A 56 16.77 15.52 -9.68
CA LYS A 56 17.99 15.54 -10.51
C LYS A 56 17.83 16.44 -11.72
N ALA A 57 16.71 16.32 -12.45
CA ALA A 57 16.44 17.17 -13.60
C ALA A 57 16.38 18.67 -13.24
N ARG A 58 15.75 19.01 -12.10
CA ARG A 58 15.71 20.38 -11.58
C ARG A 58 17.11 20.90 -11.23
N GLN A 59 17.95 20.06 -10.62
CA GLN A 59 19.33 20.43 -10.27
C GLN A 59 20.16 20.69 -11.53
N SER A 60 20.09 19.80 -12.53
CA SER A 60 20.80 19.97 -13.81
C SER A 60 20.34 21.22 -14.57
N ALA A 61 19.04 21.51 -14.60
CA ALA A 61 18.52 22.73 -15.20
C ALA A 61 19.01 24.00 -14.48
N LYS A 62 19.16 23.94 -13.15
CA LYS A 62 19.70 25.05 -12.35
C LYS A 62 21.20 25.25 -12.57
N GLN A 63 21.95 24.17 -12.80
CA GLN A 63 23.38 24.23 -13.11
C GLN A 63 23.64 24.84 -14.50
N ASN A 64 22.92 24.38 -15.52
CA ASN A 64 23.02 24.94 -16.88
C ASN A 64 22.69 26.44 -16.95
N LYS A 65 21.79 26.94 -16.08
CA LYS A 65 21.48 28.38 -15.97
C LYS A 65 22.52 29.22 -15.24
N ARG A 66 23.48 28.60 -14.55
CA ARG A 66 24.55 29.31 -13.81
C ARG A 66 25.85 29.41 -14.61
N GLU A 67 26.03 28.55 -15.60
CA GLU A 67 27.24 28.45 -16.43
C GLU A 67 27.10 29.18 -17.78
N GLY A 68 25.89 29.65 -18.14
CA GLY A 68 25.63 30.51 -19.31
C GLY A 68 25.13 31.88 -18.89
#